data_AF-A0A259RVF3-F1
#
_entry.id   AF-A0A259RVF3-F1
#
_cell.length_a   1.000
_cell.length_b   1.000
_cell.length_c   1.000
_cell.angle_alpha   90.00
_cell.angle_beta   90.00
_cell.angle_gamma   90.00
#
_symmetry.space_group_name_H-M   'P 1'
#
loop_
_entity.id
_entity.type
_entity.pdbx_description
1 polymer ?
#
loop_
_entity_poly.entity_id
_entity_poly.type
_entity_poly.pdbx_seq_one_letter_code
_entity_poly.pdbx_strand_id
1 'polypeptide(L)' 'MSPMPESTARLPETPAPSVLLELDQVYKSYGRLRVVDGLSLRLSRGECYGIIGPNGAGKTTTIQLCLGLA' A
#
# COMPACT_ATOMS: atom_id res chain seq x y z
N MET A 1 10.94 42.03 33.27
CA MET A 1 10.77 40.58 33.04
C MET A 1 9.86 40.43 31.83
N SER A 2 10.41 40.29 30.63
CA SER A 2 9.58 40.09 29.42
C SER A 2 9.06 38.65 29.41
N PRO A 3 7.79 38.39 29.05
CA PRO A 3 7.32 37.02 28.87
C PRO A 3 8.02 36.39 27.65
N MET A 4 8.49 35.14 27.80
CA MET A 4 9.00 34.35 26.68
C MET A 4 7.89 34.13 25.64
N PRO A 5 8.20 34.11 24.33
CA PRO A 5 7.25 33.70 23.32
C PRO A 5 6.95 32.19 23.48
N GLU A 6 5.68 31.84 23.61
CA GLU A 6 5.20 30.46 23.60
C GLU A 6 5.52 29.83 22.24
N SER A 7 6.56 29.00 22.22
CA SER A 7 6.87 28.13 21.09
C SER A 7 5.78 27.08 21.00
N THR A 8 4.70 27.40 20.27
CA THR A 8 3.72 26.42 19.80
C THR A 8 4.47 25.39 18.97
N ALA A 9 4.77 24.25 19.58
CA ALA A 9 5.24 23.08 18.87
C ALA A 9 4.14 22.68 17.88
N ARG A 10 4.34 23.03 16.61
CA ARG A 10 3.50 22.52 15.52
C ARG A 10 3.61 21.00 15.59
N LEU A 11 2.52 20.33 15.96
CA LEU A 11 2.38 18.90 15.74
C LEU A 11 2.60 18.65 14.24
N PRO A 12 3.34 17.62 13.83
CA PRO A 12 3.51 17.31 12.42
C PRO A 12 2.13 17.18 11.80
N GLU A 13 1.83 18.11 10.89
CA GLU A 13 0.60 18.14 10.11
C GLU A 13 0.55 16.78 9.41
N THR A 14 -0.45 15.95 9.75
CA THR A 14 -0.61 14.63 9.12
C THR A 14 -0.64 14.87 7.62
N PRO A 15 0.37 14.41 6.85
CA PRO A 15 0.41 14.70 5.43
C PRO A 15 -0.88 14.16 4.82
N ALA A 16 -1.49 14.96 3.93
CA ALA A 16 -2.64 14.53 3.15
C ALA A 16 -2.39 13.11 2.58
N PRO A 17 -3.42 12.25 2.49
CA PRO A 17 -3.24 10.85 2.13
C PRO A 17 -2.51 10.75 0.78
N SER A 18 -1.22 10.45 0.85
CA SER A 18 -0.36 10.26 -0.32
C SER A 18 -0.39 8.79 -0.67
N VAL A 19 -0.74 8.49 -1.91
CA VAL A 19 -0.70 7.12 -2.43
C VAL A 19 0.75 6.67 -2.51
N LEU A 20 1.06 5.54 -1.89
CA LEU A 20 2.37 4.91 -1.96
C LEU A 20 2.42 3.80 -3.01
N LEU A 21 1.31 3.09 -3.20
CA LEU A 21 1.19 2.01 -4.17
C LEU A 21 -0.22 2.02 -4.76
N GLU A 22 -0.30 1.86 -6.08
CA GLU A 22 -1.54 1.67 -6.80
C GLU A 22 -1.37 0.52 -7.80
N LEU A 23 -2.26 -0.44 -7.70
CA LEU A 23 -2.51 -1.48 -8.69
C LEU A 23 -3.87 -1.16 -9.29
N ASP A 24 -3.94 -1.10 -10.62
CA ASP A 24 -5.18 -0.90 -11.36
C ASP A 24 -5.35 -2.06 -12.35
N GLN A 25 -6.44 -2.81 -12.19
CA GLN A 25 -6.81 -3.95 -13.04
C GLN A 25 -5.61 -4.86 -13.40
N VAL A 26 -4.85 -5.29 -12.39
CA VAL A 26 -3.65 -6.09 -12.62
C VAL A 26 -4.00 -7.56 -12.82
N TYR A 27 -3.43 -8.16 -13.86
CA TYR A 27 -3.56 -9.58 -14.17
C TYR A 27 -2.19 -10.25 -14.13
N LYS A 28 -2.09 -11.45 -13.57
CA LYS A 28 -0.87 -12.27 -13.59
C LYS A 28 -1.20 -13.73 -13.87
N SER A 29 -0.49 -14.28 -14.84
CA SER A 29 -0.60 -15.69 -15.21
C SER A 29 0.78 -16.35 -15.20
N TYR A 30 0.82 -17.61 -14.78
CA TYR A 30 1.98 -18.49 -14.95
C TYR A 30 1.58 -19.61 -15.91
N GLY A 31 2.08 -19.54 -17.15
CA GLY A 31 1.62 -20.41 -18.23
C GLY A 31 0.12 -20.25 -18.47
N ARG A 32 -0.64 -21.34 -18.30
CA ARG A 32 -2.11 -21.35 -18.47
C ARG A 32 -2.89 -20.99 -17.21
N LEU A 33 -2.24 -20.91 -16.06
CA LEU A 33 -2.89 -20.62 -14.79
C LEU A 33 -2.93 -19.12 -14.53
N ARG A 34 -4.13 -18.54 -14.43
CA ARG A 34 -4.32 -17.16 -13.97
C ARG A 34 -4.30 -17.14 -12.44
N VAL A 35 -3.31 -16.46 -11.87
CA VAL A 35 -3.10 -16.38 -10.41
C VAL A 35 -3.64 -15.07 -9.84
N VAL A 36 -3.60 -13.99 -10.62
CA VAL A 36 -4.23 -12.72 -10.28
C VAL A 36 -5.12 -12.30 -11.45
N ASP A 37 -6.36 -11.92 -11.16
CA ASP A 37 -7.39 -11.60 -12.16
C ASP A 37 -8.05 -10.26 -11.83
N GLY A 38 -7.60 -9.17 -12.45
CA GLY A 38 -8.19 -7.84 -12.31
C GLY A 38 -8.03 -7.21 -10.93
N LEU A 39 -6.90 -7.43 -10.25
CA LEU A 39 -6.66 -6.89 -8.92
C LEU A 39 -6.44 -5.37 -8.99
N SER A 40 -7.31 -4.62 -8.31
CA SER A 40 -7.12 -3.19 -8.06
C SER A 40 -6.94 -2.94 -6.57
N LEU A 41 -5.86 -2.25 -6.19
CA LEU A 41 -5.49 -2.02 -4.80
C LEU A 41 -4.77 -0.67 -4.68
N ARG A 42 -5.12 0.12 -3.68
CA ARG A 42 -4.50 1.41 -3.40
C ARG A 42 -4.03 1.43 -1.95
N LEU A 43 -2.74 1.67 -1.73
CA LEU A 43 -2.12 1.79 -0.42
C LEU A 43 -1.70 3.24 -0.20
N SER A 44 -2.22 3.88 0.82
CA SER A 44 -1.84 5.23 1.22
C SER A 44 -0.81 5.19 2.36
N ARG A 45 -0.08 6.29 2.53
CA ARG A 45 0.88 6.44 3.63
C ARG A 45 0.18 6.28 4.99
N GLY A 46 0.70 5.39 5.82
CA GLY A 46 0.16 5.09 7.15
C GLY A 46 -0.87 3.97 7.18
N GLU A 47 -1.26 3.41 6.02
CA GLU A 47 -2.16 2.27 5.95
C GLU A 47 -1.39 0.94 5.96
N CYS A 48 -1.99 -0.09 6.54
CA CYS A 48 -1.47 -1.45 6.56
C CYS A 48 -2.54 -2.42 6.04
N TYR A 49 -2.19 -3.20 5.03
CA TYR A 49 -3.09 -4.18 4.41
C TYR A 49 -2.56 -5.60 4.63
N GLY A 50 -3.46 -6.51 5.01
CA GLY A 50 -3.18 -7.93 5.12
C GLY A 50 -3.76 -8.70 3.93
N ILE A 51 -2.96 -9.59 3.33
CA ILE A 51 -3.42 -10.50 2.27
C ILE A 51 -3.68 -11.88 2.88
N ILE A 52 -4.93 -12.33 2.84
CA ILE A 52 -5.37 -13.57 3.48
C ILE A 52 -6.08 -14.45 2.44
N GLY A 53 -5.93 -15.76 2.55
CA GLY A 53 -6.56 -16.73 1.65
C GLY A 53 -5.89 -18.09 1.70
N PRO A 54 -6.48 -19.12 1.08
CA PRO A 54 -5.95 -20.48 1.05
C PRO A 54 -4.61 -20.58 0.28
N ASN A 55 -3.95 -21.72 0.39
CA ASN A 55 -2.75 -22.01 -0.41
C ASN A 55 -3.09 -21.98 -1.90
N GLY A 56 -2.23 -21.37 -2.71
CA GLY A 56 -2.46 -21.20 -4.15
C GLY A 56 -3.35 -19.99 -4.54
N ALA A 57 -3.92 -19.25 -3.59
CA ALA A 57 -4.77 -18.08 -3.87
C ALA A 57 -4.02 -16.86 -4.46
N GLY A 58 -2.73 -16.98 -4.77
CA GLY A 58 -1.95 -15.89 -5.35
C GLY A 58 -1.36 -14.87 -4.36
N LYS A 59 -1.42 -15.09 -3.04
CA LYS A 59 -0.92 -14.15 -2.03
C LYS A 59 0.51 -13.68 -2.25
N THR A 60 1.45 -14.63 -2.39
CA THR A 60 2.87 -14.33 -2.65
C THR A 60 3.04 -13.63 -3.98
N THR A 61 2.28 -14.03 -5.01
CA THR A 61 2.28 -13.38 -6.33
C THR A 61 1.80 -11.93 -6.23
N THR A 62 0.76 -11.65 -5.47
CA THR A 62 0.29 -10.28 -5.21
C THR A 62 1.36 -9.45 -4.52
N ILE A 63 2.04 -9.98 -3.50
CA ILE A 63 3.16 -9.28 -2.85
C ILE A 63 4.29 -9.01 -3.84
N GLN A 64 4.66 -9.98 -4.66
CA GLN A 64 5.69 -9.80 -5.70
C GLN A 64 5.30 -8.73 -6.72
N LEU A 65 4.02 -8.66 -7.11
CA LEU A 65 3.51 -7.59 -7.99
C LEU A 65 3.65 -6.21 -7.32
N CYS A 66 3.26 -6.09 -6.04
CA CYS A 66 3.42 -4.86 -5.27
C CYS A 66 4.89 -4.40 -5.17
N LEU A 67 5.83 -5.36 -5.13
CA LEU A 67 7.27 -5.10 -5.04
C LEU A 67 7.95 -4.93 -6.41
N GLY A 68 7.23 -5.13 -7.52
CA GLY A 68 7.80 -5.07 -8.88
C GLY A 68 8.75 -6.24 -9.23
N LEU A 69 8.59 -7.40 -8.58
CA LEU A 69 9.48 -8.57 -8.72
C LEU A 69 8.92 -9.69 -9.62
N ALA A 70 7.75 -9.47 -10.24
CA ALA A 70 6.94 -10.53 -10.83
C ALA A 70 6.98 -10.58 -12.35
#